data_AF-A0A4P8D338-F1
#
_entry.id   AF-A0A4P8D338-F1
#
_cell.length_a   1.000
_cell.length_b   1.000
_cell.length_c   1.000
_cell.angle_alpha   90.00
_cell.angle_beta   90.00
_cell.angle_gamma   90.00
#
_symmetry.space_group_name_H-M   'P 1'
#
loop_
_entity.id
_entity.type
_entity.pdbx_description
1 polymer ?
#
loop_
_entity_poly.entity_id
_entity_poly.type
_entity_poly.pdbx_seq_one_letter_code
_entity_poly.pdbx_strand_id
1 'polypeptide(L)'
;MSCEAYTLLALGLTLAEFSFENGDGNDYYDLSVIVGFDVGMTLRSSDGTNLRCYERGCPDAYQYPGDNSKTHGVRTGGTFDLYFC
;
A
#
# COMPACT_ATOMS: atom_id res chain seq x y z
N MET A 1 -7.36 9.24 -16.19
CA MET A 1 -7.48 7.96 -15.47
C MET A 1 -8.77 8.04 -14.69
N SER A 2 -9.77 7.23 -15.04
CA SER A 2 -11.08 7.21 -14.39
C SER A 2 -11.06 6.20 -13.24
N CYS A 3 -11.39 6.68 -12.05
CA CYS A 3 -11.55 5.90 -10.82
C CYS A 3 -12.84 5.08 -10.90
N GLU A 4 -12.79 3.85 -11.40
CA GLU A 4 -13.94 2.94 -11.29
C GLU A 4 -13.67 1.90 -10.21
N ALA A 5 -14.30 2.09 -9.05
CA ALA A 5 -14.53 1.01 -8.12
C ALA A 5 -15.58 0.09 -8.76
N TYR A 6 -15.16 -1.09 -9.24
CA TYR A 6 -16.09 -2.07 -9.81
C TYR A 6 -16.92 -2.72 -8.68
N THR A 7 -17.90 -1.98 -8.17
CA THR A 7 -18.86 -2.48 -7.18
C THR A 7 -19.93 -3.31 -7.89
N LEU A 8 -19.64 -4.60 -8.08
CA LEU A 8 -20.66 -5.65 -8.13
C LEU A 8 -20.10 -7.04 -7.79
N LEU A 9 -18.78 -7.25 -7.87
CA LEU A 9 -18.07 -8.47 -7.44
C LEU A 9 -16.60 -8.16 -7.07
N ALA A 10 -16.32 -7.27 -6.10
CA ALA A 10 -14.93 -7.03 -5.69
C ALA A 10 -14.34 -8.31 -5.07
N LEU A 11 -13.57 -9.07 -5.87
CA LEU A 11 -12.93 -10.33 -5.47
C LEU A 11 -11.72 -10.11 -4.54
N GLY A 12 -11.73 -9.05 -3.72
CA GLY A 12 -10.61 -8.69 -2.85
C GLY A 12 -10.51 -7.22 -2.50
N LEU A 13 -9.51 -6.88 -1.69
CA LEU A 13 -9.27 -5.54 -1.16
C LEU A 13 -7.84 -5.10 -1.48
N THR A 14 -7.67 -3.86 -1.94
CA THR A 14 -6.38 -3.18 -1.93
C THR A 14 -6.10 -2.73 -0.50
N LEU A 15 -5.02 -3.23 0.09
CA LEU A 15 -4.63 -2.93 1.47
C LEU A 15 -3.46 -1.94 1.51
N ALA A 16 -3.52 -1.00 2.44
CA ALA A 16 -2.33 -0.33 2.95
C ALA A 16 -2.02 -0.92 4.32
N GLU A 17 -0.83 -1.49 4.46
CA GLU A 17 -0.40 -2.19 5.66
C GLU A 17 0.63 -1.31 6.41
N PHE A 18 0.52 -1.24 7.74
CA PHE A 18 1.39 -0.42 8.58
C PHE A 18 1.79 -1.18 9.84
N SER A 19 3.05 -1.03 10.26
CA SER A 19 3.58 -1.49 11.54
C SER A 19 4.40 -0.37 12.16
N PHE A 20 3.96 0.17 13.30
CA PHE A 20 4.60 1.32 13.96
C PHE A 20 5.49 0.89 15.12
N GLU A 21 6.53 1.68 15.40
CA GLU A 21 7.40 1.56 16.58
C GLU A 21 8.00 0.15 16.78
N ASN A 22 8.61 -0.42 15.74
CA ASN A 22 9.07 -1.82 15.71
C ASN A 22 10.33 -2.13 16.57
N GLY A 23 10.70 -1.24 17.51
CA GLY A 23 11.84 -1.40 18.41
C GLY A 23 13.21 -1.09 17.79
N ASP A 24 13.29 -0.93 16.47
CA ASP A 24 14.48 -0.49 15.72
C ASP A 24 14.44 1.01 15.37
N GLY A 25 13.38 1.71 15.77
CA GLY A 25 13.16 3.12 15.50
C GLY A 25 12.54 3.42 14.14
N ASN A 26 12.01 2.40 13.45
CA ASN A 26 11.31 2.54 12.18
C ASN A 26 9.84 2.12 12.26
N ASP A 27 9.04 2.74 11.39
CA ASP A 27 7.71 2.32 10.99
C ASP A 27 7.81 1.65 9.61
N TYR A 28 7.19 0.50 9.44
CA TYR A 28 7.15 -0.25 8.18
C TYR A 28 5.78 -0.12 7.53
N TYR A 29 5.78 -0.01 6.21
CA TYR A 29 4.55 0.19 5.44
C TYR A 29 4.68 -0.35 4.02
N ASP A 30 3.55 -0.72 3.43
CA ASP A 30 3.45 -1.17 2.05
C ASP A 30 2.01 -1.09 1.53
N LEU A 31 1.87 -1.33 0.22
CA LEU A 31 0.59 -1.66 -0.40
C LEU A 31 0.54 -3.17 -0.66
N SER A 32 -0.64 -3.76 -0.60
CA SER A 32 -0.84 -5.18 -0.83
C SER A 32 -2.12 -5.46 -1.59
N VAL A 33 -2.00 -6.34 -2.59
CA VAL A 33 -3.12 -6.87 -3.36
C VAL A 33 -3.15 -8.40 -3.33
N ILE A 34 -2.47 -9.01 -2.34
CA ILE A 34 -2.43 -10.47 -2.12
C ILE A 34 -3.85 -11.02 -2.00
N VAL A 35 -4.73 -10.29 -1.32
CA VAL A 35 -6.13 -10.66 -1.13
C VAL A 35 -7.06 -10.11 -2.22
N GLY A 36 -6.48 -9.52 -3.28
CA GLY A 36 -7.15 -8.97 -4.45
C GLY A 36 -7.12 -7.42 -4.50
N PHE A 37 -8.02 -6.83 -5.29
CA PHE A 37 -8.01 -5.39 -5.60
C PHE A 37 -9.45 -4.91 -5.79
N ASP A 38 -9.76 -3.74 -5.23
CA ASP A 38 -11.04 -3.04 -5.32
C ASP A 38 -10.91 -1.56 -5.72
N VAL A 39 -10.11 -0.78 -4.97
CA VAL A 39 -9.90 0.65 -5.18
C VAL A 39 -8.43 0.96 -5.42
N GLY A 40 -8.16 1.87 -6.35
CA GLY A 40 -6.82 2.38 -6.58
C GLY A 40 -6.35 3.26 -5.41
N MET A 41 -5.09 3.11 -5.04
CA MET A 41 -4.53 3.74 -3.84
C MET A 41 -3.15 4.33 -4.10
N THR A 42 -2.90 5.50 -3.50
CA THR A 42 -1.55 6.05 -3.32
C THR A 42 -1.24 6.19 -1.85
N LEU A 43 -0.08 5.67 -1.43
CA LEU A 43 0.47 5.82 -0.09
C LEU A 43 1.74 6.65 -0.16
N ARG A 44 1.72 7.82 0.48
CA ARG A 44 2.89 8.69 0.62
C ARG A 44 3.39 8.68 2.05
N SER A 45 4.70 8.48 2.23
CA SER A 45 5.37 8.60 3.52
C SER A 45 6.10 9.94 3.63
N SER A 46 6.35 10.38 4.87
CA SER A 46 7.08 11.61 5.20
C SER A 46 8.53 11.67 4.68
N ASP A 47 9.12 10.54 4.29
CA ASP A 47 10.43 10.47 3.64
C ASP A 47 10.40 10.82 2.13
N GLY A 48 9.20 11.05 1.57
CA GLY A 48 8.98 11.33 0.16
C GLY A 48 8.71 10.09 -0.70
N THR A 49 8.77 8.88 -0.13
CA THR A 49 8.38 7.64 -0.82
C THR A 49 6.90 7.70 -1.19
N ASN A 50 6.58 7.23 -2.39
CA ASN A 50 5.24 7.35 -2.98
C ASN A 50 4.90 6.03 -3.70
N LEU A 51 4.11 5.18 -3.06
CA LEU A 51 3.66 3.90 -3.58
C LEU A 51 2.33 4.08 -4.30
N ARG A 52 2.18 3.47 -5.48
CA ARG A 52 0.97 3.60 -6.30
C ARG A 52 0.48 2.26 -6.79
N CYS A 53 -0.78 1.97 -6.52
CA CYS A 53 -1.46 0.80 -7.06
C CYS A 53 -2.83 1.18 -7.59
N TYR A 54 -2.98 1.25 -8.91
CA TYR A 54 -4.24 1.62 -9.57
C TYR A 54 -4.89 0.46 -10.33
N GLU A 55 -4.27 -0.71 -10.32
CA GLU A 55 -4.75 -1.92 -10.98
C GLU A 55 -4.17 -3.17 -10.33
N ARG A 56 -4.76 -4.33 -10.62
CA ARG A 56 -4.19 -5.63 -10.23
C ARG A 56 -2.82 -5.82 -10.88
N GLY A 57 -1.85 -6.35 -10.12
CA GLY A 57 -0.49 -6.56 -10.65
C GLY A 57 0.41 -5.33 -10.59
N CYS A 58 -0.01 -4.25 -9.93
CA CYS A 58 0.79 -3.04 -9.79
C CYS A 58 2.19 -3.32 -9.16
N PRO A 59 3.25 -2.64 -9.64
CA PRO A 59 4.62 -2.97 -9.23
C PRO A 59 4.95 -2.57 -7.78
N ASP A 60 4.23 -1.62 -7.20
CA ASP A 60 4.51 -1.08 -5.87
C ASP A 60 3.82 -1.84 -4.73
N ALA A 61 2.99 -2.84 -5.04
CA ALA A 61 2.28 -3.61 -4.03
C ALA A 61 2.71 -5.09 -4.00
N TYR A 62 2.59 -5.70 -2.82
CA TYR A 62 2.69 -7.13 -2.65
C TYR A 62 1.68 -7.87 -3.54
N GLN A 63 2.20 -8.77 -4.39
CA GLN A 63 1.39 -9.65 -5.24
C GLN A 63 1.25 -11.06 -4.63
N TYR A 64 2.17 -11.46 -3.76
CA TYR A 64 2.17 -12.74 -3.08
C TYR A 64 2.95 -12.64 -1.74
N PRO A 65 2.67 -13.52 -0.77
CA PRO A 65 3.41 -13.52 0.49
C PRO A 65 4.91 -13.77 0.29
N GLY A 66 5.76 -12.97 0.92
CA GLY A 66 7.21 -13.13 0.91
C GLY A 66 7.96 -12.30 -0.15
N ASP A 67 7.27 -11.48 -0.94
CA ASP A 67 7.94 -10.44 -1.75
C ASP A 67 8.38 -9.25 -0.89
N ASN A 68 9.33 -9.49 0.03
CA ASN A 68 9.78 -8.50 1.01
C ASN A 68 10.43 -7.24 0.39
N SER A 69 10.59 -7.21 -0.94
CA SER A 69 11.04 -6.02 -1.67
C SER A 69 10.01 -4.89 -1.66
N LYS A 70 8.75 -5.17 -1.30
CA LYS A 70 7.64 -4.21 -1.26
C LYS A 70 7.48 -3.52 0.09
N THR A 71 8.15 -3.99 1.13
CA THR A 71 8.13 -3.31 2.44
C THR A 71 9.07 -2.12 2.43
N HIS A 72 8.54 -0.97 2.79
CA HIS A 72 9.28 0.27 2.97
C HIS A 72 9.38 0.61 4.46
N GLY A 73 10.48 1.24 4.86
CA GLY A 73 10.72 1.68 6.23
C GLY A 73 10.99 3.17 6.28
N VAL A 74 10.40 3.86 7.26
CA VAL A 74 10.67 5.26 7.57
C VAL A 74 10.93 5.39 9.07
N ARG A 75 11.71 6.40 9.48
CA ARG A 75 11.95 6.65 10.91
C ARG A 75 10.62 6.93 11.61
N THR A 76 10.44 6.33 12.79
CA THR A 76 9.24 6.51 13.64
C THR A 76 8.93 7.98 13.92
N GLY A 77 7.64 8.30 13.97
CA GLY A 77 7.12 9.64 14.25
C GLY A 77 6.84 10.48 13.01
N GLY A 78 6.94 9.87 11.83
CA GLY A 78 6.55 10.46 10.55
C GLY A 78 5.03 10.51 10.32
N THR A 79 4.64 10.91 9.12
CA THR A 79 3.24 10.98 8.68
C THR A 79 3.04 10.21 7.38
N PHE A 80 1.84 9.69 7.20
CA PHE A 80 1.41 9.02 5.99
C PHE A 80 0.17 9.71 5.41
N ASP A 81 0.17 9.93 4.10
CA ASP A 81 -1.03 10.35 3.37
C ASP A 81 -1.53 9.20 2.52
N LEU A 82 -2.80 8.86 2.67
CA LEU A 82 -3.48 7.83 1.90
C LEU A 82 -4.51 8.47 0.98
N TYR A 83 -4.33 8.32 -0.32
CA TYR A 83 -5.27 8.81 -1.32
C TYR A 83 -5.96 7.62 -1.97
N PHE A 84 -7.28 7.58 -1.85
CA PHE A 84 -8.12 6.71 -2.66
C PHE A 84 -8.52 7.45 -3.93
N CYS A 85 -8.67 6.68 -5.01
CA CYS A 85 -9.22 7.12 -6.27
C CYS A 85 -10.64 7.69 -6.16
#